data_AF-A0A0J6T423-F1
#
_entry.id   AF-A0A0J6T423-F1
#
_cell.length_a   1.000
_cell.length_b   1.000
_cell.length_c   1.000
_cell.angle_alpha   90.00
_cell.angle_beta   90.00
_cell.angle_gamma   90.00
#
_symmetry.space_group_name_H-M   'P 1'
#
loop_
_entity.id
_entity.type
_entity.pdbx_description
1 polymer ?
#
loop_
_entity_poly.entity_id
_entity_poly.type
_entity_poly.pdbx_seq_one_letter_code
_entity_poly.pdbx_strand_id
1 'polypeptide(L)' 'MPPSLDATAPAPSPARLPLAFLVGRSAEGHWLAVETHGLGGGIFRTCRDALHYAAAETGRRPDAVRLASTTLALVP' A
#
# COMPACT_ATOMS: atom_id res chain seq x y z
N MET A 1 0.89 31.09 40.78
CA MET A 1 0.10 30.36 39.77
C MET A 1 0.92 30.25 38.49
N PRO A 2 1.40 29.06 38.09
CA PRO A 2 1.98 28.89 36.76
C PRO A 2 0.87 28.73 35.71
N PRO A 3 1.05 29.22 34.47
CA PRO A 3 0.08 29.04 33.40
C PRO A 3 0.24 27.69 32.68
N SER A 4 -0.93 27.15 32.30
CA SER A 4 -1.28 26.15 31.30
C SER A 4 -0.17 25.32 30.64
N LEU A 5 -0.25 24.00 30.84
CA LEU A 5 0.27 23.01 29.89
C LEU A 5 -0.72 22.92 28.73
N ASP A 6 -0.42 23.71 27.69
CA ASP A 6 -1.08 23.64 26.40
C ASP A 6 -0.87 22.26 25.76
N ALA A 7 -1.91 21.83 25.06
CA ALA A 7 -2.09 20.65 24.25
C ALA A 7 -0.87 19.73 24.03
N THR A 8 -1.08 18.45 24.34
CA THR A 8 -0.31 17.35 23.79
C THR A 8 -0.28 17.50 22.25
N ALA A 9 0.83 17.99 21.71
CA ALA A 9 1.04 17.96 20.27
C ALA A 9 1.10 16.48 19.88
N PRO A 10 0.30 15.98 18.93
CA PRO A 10 0.48 14.63 18.43
C PRO A 10 1.91 14.55 17.91
N ALA A 11 2.70 13.63 18.48
CA ALA A 11 4.02 13.31 17.96
C ALA A 11 3.90 13.16 16.43
N PRO A 12 4.85 13.69 15.63
CA PRO A 12 4.82 13.46 14.19
C PRO A 12 4.73 11.95 13.99
N SER A 13 3.60 11.50 13.47
CA SER A 13 3.43 10.10 13.08
C SER A 13 4.65 9.78 12.23
N PRO A 14 5.42 8.69 12.51
CA PRO A 14 6.63 8.40 11.74
C PRO A 14 6.23 8.54 10.29
N ALA A 15 6.85 9.49 9.58
CA ALA A 15 6.39 9.95 8.27
C ALA A 15 6.05 8.71 7.48
N ARG A 16 4.75 8.42 7.36
CA ARG A 16 4.29 7.11 6.91
C ARG A 16 4.73 7.11 5.46
N LEU A 17 5.82 6.40 5.18
CA LEU A 17 6.42 6.39 3.86
C LEU A 17 5.27 6.17 2.87
N PRO A 18 5.21 6.92 1.77
CA PRO A 18 4.09 6.82 0.86
C PRO A 18 3.91 5.34 0.51
N LEU A 19 2.77 4.78 0.94
CA LEU A 19 2.43 3.40 0.66
C LEU A 19 2.55 3.21 -0.85
N ALA A 20 3.33 2.24 -1.26
CA ALA A 20 3.49 1.92 -2.66
C ALA A 20 3.13 0.44 -2.86
N PHE A 21 2.32 0.17 -3.86
CA PHE A 21 1.82 -1.16 -4.17
C PHE A 21 2.31 -1.59 -5.54
N LEU A 22 2.77 -2.82 -5.60
CA LEU A 22 3.08 -3.54 -6.82
C LEU A 22 1.89 -4.45 -7.14
N VAL A 23 1.23 -4.19 -8.26
CA VAL A 23 0.12 -5.02 -8.75
C VAL A 23 0.60 -5.83 -9.94
N GLY A 24 0.44 -7.14 -9.92
CA GLY A 24 0.89 -7.98 -11.03
C GLY A 24 0.19 -9.31 -11.06
N ARG A 25 0.37 -10.05 -12.15
CA ARG A 25 -0.27 -11.34 -12.34
C ARG A 25 0.63 -12.45 -11.79
N SER A 26 0.06 -13.38 -11.03
CA SER A 26 0.70 -14.61 -10.61
C SER A 26 0.79 -15.62 -11.76
N ALA A 27 1.74 -16.55 -11.68
CA ALA A 27 1.90 -17.65 -12.64
C ALA A 27 0.63 -18.51 -12.73
N GLU A 28 -0.12 -18.56 -11.63
CA GLU A 28 -1.39 -19.27 -11.50
C GLU A 28 -2.56 -18.54 -12.18
N GLY A 29 -2.33 -17.33 -12.69
CA GLY A 29 -3.35 -16.49 -13.32
C GLY A 29 -4.10 -15.56 -12.36
N HIS A 30 -3.83 -15.63 -11.06
CA HIS A 30 -4.34 -14.69 -10.04
C HIS A 30 -3.69 -13.31 -10.16
N TRP A 31 -4.29 -12.28 -9.55
CA TRP A 31 -3.69 -10.95 -9.44
C TRP A 31 -3.20 -10.73 -8.02
N LEU A 32 -1.99 -10.24 -7.86
CA LEU A 32 -1.36 -9.98 -6.57
C LEU A 32 -1.22 -8.47 -6.42
N ALA A 33 -1.66 -7.92 -5.30
CA ALA A 33 -1.27 -6.59 -4.85
C ALA A 33 -0.33 -6.77 -3.66
N VAL A 34 0.92 -6.34 -3.79
CA VAL A 34 1.94 -6.45 -2.74
C VAL A 34 2.41 -5.05 -2.41
N GLU A 35 2.31 -4.66 -1.15
CA GLU A 35 2.87 -3.39 -0.68
C GLU A 35 4.40 -3.51 -0.59
N THR A 36 5.13 -2.50 -1.04
CA THR A 36 6.59 -2.54 -1.22
C THR A 36 7.38 -2.56 0.09
N HIS A 37 6.78 -2.10 1.20
CA HIS A 37 7.38 -2.12 2.53
C HIS A 37 6.95 -3.36 3.34
N GLY A 38 6.24 -4.32 2.73
CA GLY A 38 5.80 -5.55 3.39
C GLY A 38 4.72 -5.31 4.45
N LEU A 39 4.04 -4.16 4.43
CA LEU A 39 3.01 -3.79 5.40
C LEU A 39 1.68 -4.48 5.11
N GLY A 40 1.48 -4.98 3.89
CA GLY A 40 0.24 -5.65 3.51
C GLY A 40 0.19 -6.08 2.04
N GLY A 41 -0.85 -6.82 1.69
CA GLY A 41 -1.08 -7.29 0.33
C GLY A 41 -2.28 -8.22 0.25
N GLY A 42 -2.60 -8.65 -0.97
CA GLY A 42 -3.73 -9.54 -1.21
C GLY A 42 -3.69 -10.22 -2.56
N ILE A 43 -4.41 -11.34 -2.65
CA ILE A 43 -4.66 -12.09 -3.87
C ILE A 43 -6.06 -11.77 -4.36
N PHE A 44 -6.17 -11.38 -5.62
CA PHE A 44 -7.38 -10.92 -6.28
C PHE A 44 -7.65 -11.76 -7.52
N ARG A 45 -8.93 -11.86 -7.88
CA ARG A 45 -9.36 -12.55 -9.10
C ARG A 45 -9.10 -11.72 -10.36
N THR A 46 -9.10 -10.39 -10.25
CA THR A 46 -8.96 -9.48 -11.39
C THR A 46 -7.96 -8.35 -11.13
N CYS A 47 -7.36 -7.85 -12.22
CA CYS A 47 -6.48 -6.67 -12.17
C CYS A 47 -7.18 -5.46 -11.56
N ARG A 48 -8.46 -5.27 -11.93
CA ARG A 48 -9.25 -4.14 -11.48
C ARG A 48 -9.45 -4.14 -9.97
N ASP A 49 -9.71 -5.30 -9.37
CA ASP A 49 -9.90 -5.40 -7.91
C ASP A 49 -8.57 -5.15 -7.17
N ALA A 50 -7.46 -5.69 -7.70
CA ALA A 50 -6.12 -5.46 -7.14
C ALA A 50 -5.71 -3.97 -7.21
N LEU A 51 -5.96 -3.32 -8.36
CA LEU A 51 -5.72 -1.89 -8.53
C LEU A 51 -6.64 -1.06 -7.65
N HIS A 52 -7.91 -1.44 -7.51
CA HIS A 52 -8.87 -0.70 -6.69
C HIS A 52 -8.49 -0.76 -5.21
N TYR A 53 -8.08 -1.92 -4.72
CA TYR A 53 -7.53 -2.09 -3.37
C TYR A 53 -6.28 -1.24 -3.17
N ALA A 54 -5.27 -1.37 -4.05
CA ALA A 54 -4.04 -0.60 -3.97
C ALA A 54 -4.29 0.91 -4.04
N ALA A 55 -5.20 1.37 -4.90
CA ALA A 55 -5.59 2.77 -5.00
C ALA A 55 -6.34 3.26 -3.75
N ALA A 56 -7.17 2.43 -3.13
CA ALA A 56 -7.83 2.79 -1.88
C ALA A 56 -6.82 3.00 -0.74
N GLU A 57 -5.88 2.08 -0.58
CA GLU A 57 -4.85 2.14 0.47
C GLU A 57 -3.86 3.30 0.28
N THR A 58 -3.52 3.63 -0.96
CA THR A 58 -2.56 4.69 -1.29
C THR A 58 -3.19 6.08 -1.39
N GLY A 59 -4.50 6.21 -1.19
CA GLY A 59 -5.23 7.47 -1.37
C GLY A 59 -5.32 7.92 -2.84
N ARG A 60 -5.37 6.97 -3.77
CA ARG A 60 -5.46 7.14 -5.23
C ARG A 60 -4.31 7.92 -5.85
N ARG A 61 -3.11 7.81 -5.29
CA ARG A 61 -1.92 8.40 -5.88
C ARG A 61 -1.50 7.63 -7.14
N PRO A 62 -1.35 8.28 -8.30
CA PRO A 62 -1.01 7.61 -9.55
C PRO A 62 0.39 6.98 -9.52
N ASP A 63 1.35 7.58 -8.81
CA ASP A 63 2.71 7.04 -8.68
C ASP A 63 2.87 5.99 -7.56
N ALA A 64 1.82 5.78 -6.77
CA ALA A 64 1.86 4.85 -5.65
C ALA A 64 1.48 3.41 -6.06
N VAL A 65 0.85 3.22 -7.22
CA VAL A 65 0.47 1.88 -7.71
C VAL A 65 1.24 1.57 -8.98
N ARG A 66 2.14 0.60 -8.91
CA ARG A 66 2.94 0.15 -10.06
C ARG A 66 2.42 -1.19 -10.55
N LEU A 67 2.07 -1.25 -11.83
CA LEU A 67 1.81 -2.52 -12.49
C LEU A 67 3.11 -3.21 -12.86
N ALA A 68 3.28 -4.44 -12.38
CA ALA A 68 4.36 -5.31 -12.83
C ALA A 68 4.02 -5.85 -14.22
N SER A 69 4.93 -5.62 -15.17
CA SER A 69 4.89 -6.24 -16.50
C SER A 69 5.33 -7.71 -16.49
N THR A 70 5.98 -8.14 -15.41
CA THR A 70 6.41 -9.53 -15.19
C THR A 70 5.47 -10.24 -14.21
N THR A 71 5.50 -11.57 -14.26
CA THR A 71 4.76 -12.41 -13.33
C THR A 71 5.28 -12.22 -11.91
N LEU A 72 4.39 -11.94 -10.97
CA LEU A 72 4.71 -11.86 -9.54
C LEU A 72 4.61 -13.25 -8.92
N ALA A 73 5.69 -13.72 -8.32
CA ALA A 73 5.69 -14.90 -7.46
C ALA A 73 5.79 -14.42 -6.01
N LEU A 74 4.85 -14.84 -5.16
CA LEU A 74 5.08 -14.77 -3.72
C LEU A 74 6.10 -15.85 -3.39
N VAL A 75 7.33 -15.44 -3.07
CA VAL A 75 8.32 -16.34 -2.49
C VAL A 75 8.01 -16.50 -1.00
N PRO A 76 7.97 -17.74 -0.47
CA PRO A 76 7.70 -18.00 0.94
C PRO A 76 8.82 -17.55 1.88
#